data_AF-A0A7Y3IW06-F1
#
_entry.id   AF-A0A7Y3IW06-F1
#
_cell.length_a   1.000
_cell.length_b   1.000
_cell.length_c   1.000
_cell.angle_alpha   90.00
_cell.angle_beta   90.00
_cell.angle_gamma   90.00
#
_symmetry.space_group_name_H-M   'P 1'
#
loop_
_entity.id
_entity.type
_entity.pdbx_description
1 polymer ?
#
loop_
_entity_poly.entity_id
_entity_poly.type
_entity_poly.pdbx_seq_one_letter_code
_entity_poly.pdbx_strand_id
1 'polypeptide(L)'
;TRAECGNTRELLRNGEAAPPKSAPIAMPHLRCEKTDDFFLLRDGAAGLFLAASQFPKHRETRAPTVDELRSVADQLDPKYRFLVDAPAQDSQGRAATVRYSRKTKEQYVATDEDGKPTGWQAHYREGRWHITEKALASTRGKS
;
A
#
# COMPACT_ATOMS: atom_id res chain seq x y z
N THR A 1 -31.64 -25.25 -28.10
CA THR A 1 -30.23 -25.17 -27.65
C THR A 1 -29.93 -23.73 -27.32
N ARG A 2 -29.88 -23.38 -26.02
CA ARG A 2 -29.72 -22.00 -25.52
C ARG A 2 -28.23 -21.73 -25.33
N ALA A 3 -27.59 -21.12 -26.34
CA ALA A 3 -26.20 -20.70 -26.27
C ALA A 3 -26.10 -19.39 -25.47
N GLU A 4 -25.31 -19.44 -24.42
CA GLU A 4 -25.00 -18.38 -23.48
C GLU A 4 -24.14 -17.31 -24.17
N CYS A 5 -24.57 -16.05 -24.14
CA CYS A 5 -23.69 -14.93 -24.48
C CYS A 5 -24.07 -13.73 -23.61
N GLY A 6 -23.47 -13.69 -22.41
CA GLY A 6 -23.59 -12.59 -21.46
C GLY A 6 -22.48 -11.56 -21.70
N ASN A 7 -22.89 -10.34 -22.05
CA ASN A 7 -22.13 -9.08 -22.00
C ASN A 7 -21.22 -8.98 -20.74
N THR A 8 -20.02 -8.39 -20.74
CA THR A 8 -19.80 -6.95 -20.98
C THR A 8 -18.31 -6.70 -21.20
N ARG A 9 -17.93 -6.29 -22.41
CA ARG A 9 -16.57 -5.82 -22.72
C ARG A 9 -16.49 -4.35 -22.32
N GLU A 10 -15.74 -4.01 -21.27
CA GLU A 10 -15.44 -2.62 -20.92
C GLU A 10 -14.54 -2.01 -22.01
N LEU A 11 -15.12 -1.13 -22.83
CA LEU A 11 -14.43 -0.28 -23.79
C LEU A 11 -14.09 1.07 -23.13
N LEU A 12 -12.80 1.39 -23.01
CA LEU A 12 -12.32 2.75 -22.73
C LEU A 12 -12.19 3.53 -24.05
N ARG A 13 -12.62 4.80 -24.03
CA ARG A 13 -12.92 5.62 -25.22
C ARG A 13 -11.72 6.24 -25.97
N ASN A 14 -10.48 5.72 -25.85
CA ASN A 14 -9.34 6.34 -26.57
C ASN A 14 -8.27 5.37 -27.14
N GLY A 15 -8.50 4.06 -27.23
CA GLY A 15 -7.70 3.19 -28.11
C GLY A 15 -6.20 3.01 -27.80
N GLU A 16 -5.64 3.65 -26.77
CA GLU A 16 -4.28 3.37 -26.32
C GLU A 16 -4.28 2.22 -25.30
N ALA A 17 -3.52 1.17 -25.62
CA ALA A 17 -3.17 0.14 -24.66
C ALA A 17 -2.61 0.84 -23.42
N ALA A 18 -3.24 0.65 -22.26
CA ALA A 18 -2.71 1.18 -21.01
C ALA A 18 -1.23 0.77 -20.95
N PRO A 19 -0.29 1.74 -20.80
CA PRO A 19 1.14 1.43 -20.80
C PRO A 19 1.36 0.26 -19.85
N PRO A 20 2.20 -0.72 -20.21
CA PRO A 20 2.34 -1.97 -19.46
C PRO A 20 2.53 -1.62 -17.99
N LYS A 21 1.46 -1.76 -17.21
CA LYS A 21 1.47 -1.42 -15.78
C LYS A 21 2.57 -2.29 -15.20
N SER A 22 3.50 -1.68 -14.45
CA SER A 22 4.58 -2.41 -13.77
C SER A 22 4.04 -3.70 -13.20
N ALA A 23 4.69 -4.83 -13.54
CA ALA A 23 4.15 -6.14 -13.25
C ALA A 23 3.79 -6.24 -11.76
N PRO A 24 2.55 -6.62 -11.41
CA PRO A 24 2.15 -6.73 -10.01
C PRO A 24 2.97 -7.85 -9.35
N ILE A 25 3.53 -7.57 -8.17
CA ILE A 25 4.28 -8.56 -7.41
C ILE A 25 3.28 -9.37 -6.59
N ALA A 26 3.16 -10.66 -6.87
CA ALA A 26 2.26 -11.54 -6.14
C ALA A 26 2.83 -11.87 -4.76
N MET A 27 2.03 -11.64 -3.72
CA MET A 27 2.37 -11.98 -2.33
C MET A 27 1.43 -13.08 -1.83
N PRO A 28 1.58 -14.34 -2.29
CA PRO A 28 0.71 -15.45 -1.89
C PRO A 28 0.78 -15.77 -0.39
N HIS A 29 1.82 -15.30 0.30
CA HIS A 29 1.97 -15.41 1.75
C HIS A 29 1.02 -14.46 2.52
N LEU A 30 0.50 -13.42 1.88
CA LEU A 30 -0.42 -12.45 2.48
C LEU A 30 -1.85 -12.73 2.04
N ARG A 31 -2.65 -13.28 2.96
CA ARG A 31 -4.08 -13.50 2.69
C ARG A 31 -4.87 -12.21 2.87
N CYS A 32 -5.90 -12.05 2.04
CA CYS A 32 -6.92 -11.01 2.21
C CYS A 32 -7.65 -11.22 3.53
N GLU A 33 -8.05 -10.13 4.17
CA GLU A 33 -8.73 -10.20 5.48
C GLU A 33 -10.15 -10.77 5.32
N LYS A 34 -10.80 -10.44 4.20
CA LYS A 34 -12.21 -10.77 3.95
C LYS A 34 -12.42 -11.99 3.07
N THR A 35 -11.37 -12.56 2.48
CA THR A 35 -11.51 -13.60 1.44
C THR A 35 -10.29 -14.51 1.44
N ASP A 36 -10.47 -15.76 1.01
CA ASP A 36 -9.38 -16.73 0.81
C ASP A 36 -8.56 -16.42 -0.46
N ASP A 37 -8.20 -15.16 -0.63
CA ASP A 37 -7.38 -14.63 -1.71
C ASP A 37 -6.05 -14.12 -1.17
N PHE A 38 -5.16 -13.73 -2.07
CA PHE A 38 -3.87 -13.14 -1.74
C PHE A 38 -3.75 -11.70 -2.22
N PHE A 39 -2.83 -10.96 -1.60
CA PHE A 39 -2.51 -9.61 -1.99
C PHE A 39 -1.51 -9.55 -3.16
N LEU A 40 -1.74 -8.61 -4.05
CA LEU A 40 -0.85 -8.17 -5.12
C LEU A 40 -0.28 -6.80 -4.77
N LEU A 41 1.04 -6.67 -4.72
CA LEU A 41 1.68 -5.38 -4.60
C LEU A 41 1.71 -4.68 -5.95
N ARG A 42 1.17 -3.46 -5.98
CA ARG A 42 1.05 -2.63 -7.18
C ARG A 42 1.65 -1.25 -6.95
N ASP A 43 2.22 -0.70 -8.01
CA ASP A 43 2.65 0.68 -8.09
C ASP A 43 1.48 1.56 -8.54
N GLY A 44 1.23 2.67 -7.83
CA GLY A 44 0.18 3.62 -8.15
C GLY A 44 0.63 5.06 -7.97
N ALA A 45 -0.27 6.01 -8.28
CA ALA A 45 0.02 7.44 -8.18
C ALA A 45 0.35 7.92 -6.76
N ALA A 46 -0.06 7.17 -5.74
CA ALA A 46 0.25 7.41 -4.32
C ALA A 46 1.37 6.50 -3.81
N GLY A 47 2.12 5.85 -4.71
CA GLY A 47 3.15 4.87 -4.37
C GLY A 47 2.65 3.44 -4.31
N LEU A 48 3.34 2.60 -3.54
CA LEU A 48 3.07 1.18 -3.41
C LEU A 48 1.83 0.90 -2.56
N PHE A 49 0.97 0.00 -3.06
CA PHE A 49 -0.21 -0.47 -2.34
C PHE A 49 -0.49 -1.94 -2.64
N LEU A 50 -1.06 -2.65 -1.66
CA LEU A 50 -1.54 -4.01 -1.81
C LEU A 50 -2.98 -3.98 -2.27
N ALA A 51 -3.31 -4.78 -3.28
CA ALA A 51 -4.66 -4.97 -3.80
C ALA A 51 -4.99 -6.46 -3.86
N ALA A 52 -6.24 -6.84 -3.60
CA ALA A 52 -6.68 -8.21 -3.76
C ALA A 52 -6.46 -8.71 -5.21
N SER A 53 -6.08 -9.97 -5.36
CA SER A 53 -5.86 -10.60 -6.68
C SER A 53 -7.14 -10.63 -7.53
N GLN A 54 -8.29 -10.93 -6.92
CA GLN A 54 -9.59 -11.08 -7.58
C GLN A 54 -10.37 -9.76 -7.76
N PHE A 55 -9.72 -8.71 -8.25
CA PHE A 55 -10.42 -7.51 -8.72
C PHE A 55 -11.23 -7.83 -10.00
N PRO A 56 -12.48 -7.34 -10.19
CA PRO A 56 -13.24 -6.35 -9.41
C PRO A 56 -14.15 -6.93 -8.32
N LYS A 57 -14.16 -8.26 -8.10
CA LYS A 57 -15.01 -8.92 -7.09
C LYS A 57 -14.62 -8.49 -5.68
N HIS A 58 -13.32 -8.47 -5.39
CA HIS A 58 -12.77 -8.05 -4.11
C HIS A 58 -12.10 -6.69 -4.28
N ARG A 59 -12.70 -5.66 -3.67
CA ARG A 59 -12.19 -4.28 -3.66
C ARG A 59 -11.44 -3.99 -2.36
N GLU A 60 -10.60 -4.94 -1.94
CA GLU A 60 -9.75 -4.78 -0.77
C GLU A 60 -8.40 -4.21 -1.21
N THR A 61 -8.07 -3.05 -0.66
CA THR A 61 -6.79 -2.38 -0.87
C THR A 61 -6.25 -1.92 0.47
N ARG A 62 -4.98 -2.18 0.74
CA ARG A 62 -4.29 -1.71 1.93
C ARG A 62 -2.88 -1.23 1.60
N ALA A 63 -2.31 -0.48 2.51
CA ALA A 63 -0.89 -0.16 2.44
C ALA A 63 -0.05 -1.38 2.86
N PRO A 64 1.09 -1.64 2.20
CA PRO A 64 2.04 -2.65 2.65
C PRO A 64 2.76 -2.15 3.91
N THR A 65 3.11 -3.08 4.77
CA THR A 65 4.07 -2.86 5.85
C THR A 65 5.49 -2.90 5.32
N VAL A 66 6.41 -2.28 6.04
CA VAL A 66 7.83 -2.27 5.69
C VAL A 66 8.40 -3.70 5.69
N ASP A 67 7.94 -4.57 6.59
CA ASP A 67 8.36 -5.96 6.66
C ASP A 67 7.93 -6.77 5.42
N GLU A 68 6.70 -6.55 4.96
CA GLU A 68 6.20 -7.12 3.71
C GLU A 68 7.00 -6.62 2.50
N LEU A 69 7.36 -5.33 2.47
CA LEU A 69 8.23 -4.78 1.42
C LEU A 69 9.64 -5.37 1.47
N ARG A 70 10.19 -5.65 2.65
CA ARG A 70 11.49 -6.32 2.81
C ARG A 70 11.48 -7.71 2.19
N SER A 71 10.39 -8.45 2.36
CA SER A 71 10.23 -9.80 1.80
C SER A 71 10.26 -9.83 0.26
N VAL A 72 9.92 -8.72 -0.38
CA VAL A 72 9.96 -8.58 -1.85
C VAL A 72 10.94 -7.51 -2.33
N ALA A 73 11.90 -7.11 -1.48
CA ALA A 73 12.78 -5.99 -1.77
C ALA A 73 13.58 -6.16 -3.06
N ASP A 74 13.95 -7.40 -3.41
CA ASP A 74 14.63 -7.76 -4.66
C ASP A 74 13.76 -7.58 -5.92
N GLN A 75 12.42 -7.64 -5.77
CA GLN A 75 11.47 -7.44 -6.86
C GLN A 75 10.99 -5.98 -6.95
N LEU A 76 11.23 -5.18 -5.91
CA LEU A 76 10.85 -3.77 -5.89
C LEU A 76 11.72 -2.93 -6.81
N ASP A 77 11.09 -1.91 -7.41
CA ASP A 77 11.81 -0.91 -8.17
C ASP A 77 12.83 -0.19 -7.27
N PRO A 78 14.06 0.10 -7.76
CA PRO A 78 15.08 0.81 -6.99
C PRO A 78 14.60 2.12 -6.38
N LYS A 79 13.62 2.80 -7.00
CA LYS A 79 13.00 4.02 -6.47
C LYS A 79 12.34 3.82 -5.11
N TYR A 80 11.91 2.60 -4.78
CA TYR A 80 11.25 2.26 -3.52
C TYR A 80 12.18 1.60 -2.50
N ARG A 81 13.48 1.42 -2.84
CA ARG A 81 14.43 0.77 -1.94
C ARG A 81 14.59 1.50 -0.61
N PHE A 82 14.42 2.83 -0.60
CA PHE A 82 14.43 3.62 0.62
C PHE A 82 13.31 3.24 1.60
N LEU A 83 12.15 2.76 1.12
CA LEU A 83 11.06 2.28 1.98
C LEU A 83 11.42 0.98 2.70
N VAL A 84 12.27 0.16 2.09
CA VAL A 84 12.75 -1.09 2.69
C VAL A 84 13.72 -0.79 3.84
N ASP A 85 14.49 0.28 3.71
CA ASP A 85 15.40 0.82 4.75
C ASP A 85 14.64 1.47 5.91
N ALA A 86 13.35 1.78 5.73
CA ALA A 86 12.53 2.37 6.78
C ALA A 86 12.52 1.51 8.05
N PRO A 87 12.30 2.15 9.22
CA PRO A 87 12.02 1.42 10.45
C PRO A 87 10.77 0.56 10.27
N ALA A 88 10.92 -0.76 10.42
CA ALA A 88 9.83 -1.72 10.21
C ALA A 88 8.88 -1.82 11.40
N GLN A 89 9.33 -1.38 12.58
CA GLN A 89 8.56 -1.38 13.80
C GLN A 89 8.82 -0.08 14.58
N ASP A 90 7.88 0.31 15.43
CA ASP A 90 8.11 1.37 16.41
C ASP A 90 8.77 0.85 17.70
N SER A 91 9.02 1.77 18.63
CA SER A 91 9.58 1.49 19.96
C SER A 91 8.75 0.51 20.80
N GLN A 92 7.50 0.24 20.41
CA GLN A 92 6.59 -0.71 21.07
C GLN A 92 6.43 -2.03 20.30
N GLY A 93 7.21 -2.24 19.23
CA GLY A 93 7.18 -3.46 18.42
C GLY A 93 6.00 -3.53 17.44
N ARG A 94 5.30 -2.41 17.18
CA ARG A 94 4.16 -2.37 16.25
C ARG A 94 4.65 -2.20 14.82
N ALA A 95 4.06 -2.94 13.88
CA ALA A 95 4.47 -2.92 12.48
C ALA A 95 4.22 -1.55 11.83
N ALA A 96 5.24 -1.05 11.13
CA ALA A 96 5.19 0.21 10.41
C ALA A 96 4.61 -0.01 9.01
N THR A 97 3.56 0.75 8.71
CA THR A 97 2.82 0.71 7.44
C THR A 97 3.23 1.88 6.56
N VAL A 98 3.50 1.64 5.28
CA VAL A 98 3.87 2.68 4.32
C VAL A 98 2.63 3.48 3.92
N ARG A 99 2.66 4.78 4.18
CA ARG A 99 1.60 5.72 3.81
C ARG A 99 2.13 6.80 2.88
N TYR A 100 1.20 7.49 2.22
CA TYR A 100 1.52 8.59 1.32
C TYR A 100 0.80 9.86 1.75
N SER A 101 1.57 10.91 1.98
CA SER A 101 1.07 12.23 2.34
C SER A 101 0.73 12.98 1.07
N ARG A 102 -0.55 13.21 0.80
CA ARG A 102 -0.96 14.04 -0.36
C ARG A 102 -0.55 15.52 -0.20
N LYS A 103 -0.41 15.98 1.06
CA LYS A 103 -0.04 17.37 1.37
C LYS A 103 1.40 17.65 0.99
N THR A 104 2.30 16.74 1.34
CA THR A 104 3.73 16.90 1.07
C THR A 104 4.20 16.13 -0.17
N LYS A 105 3.32 15.27 -0.72
CA LYS A 105 3.57 14.37 -1.85
C LYS A 105 4.74 13.41 -1.60
N GLU A 106 4.87 12.97 -0.36
CA GLU A 106 5.96 12.11 0.10
C GLU A 106 5.41 10.83 0.71
N GLN A 107 6.21 9.76 0.64
CA GLN A 107 5.94 8.52 1.36
C GLN A 107 6.55 8.60 2.76
N TYR A 108 5.80 8.13 3.75
CA TYR A 108 6.20 8.10 5.14
C TYR A 108 5.70 6.79 5.75
N VAL A 109 6.34 6.31 6.80
CA VAL A 109 5.87 5.13 7.53
C VAL A 109 5.16 5.57 8.80
N ALA A 110 4.14 4.85 9.22
CA ALA A 110 3.45 5.11 10.48
C ALA A 110 2.97 3.80 11.08
N THR A 111 2.87 3.74 12.40
CA THR A 111 2.24 2.59 13.07
C THR A 111 0.79 2.91 13.37
N ASP A 112 -0.04 1.89 13.23
CA ASP A 112 -1.44 1.90 13.67
C ASP A 112 -1.69 0.71 14.58
N GLU A 113 -2.64 0.89 15.50
CA GLU A 113 -3.07 -0.08 16.49
C GLU A 113 -4.60 -0.08 16.48
N ASP A 114 -5.21 -1.23 16.20
CA ASP A 114 -6.67 -1.37 16.08
C ASP A 114 -7.31 -0.32 15.15
N GLY A 115 -6.65 -0.04 14.03
CA GLY A 115 -7.11 0.94 13.03
C GLY A 115 -6.94 2.40 13.45
N LYS A 116 -6.36 2.68 14.61
CA LYS A 116 -6.06 4.03 15.10
C LYS A 116 -4.57 4.32 14.91
N PRO A 117 -4.19 5.51 14.39
CA PRO A 117 -2.79 5.89 14.35
C PRO A 117 -2.26 5.99 15.77
N THR A 118 -1.06 5.46 16.01
CA THR A 118 -0.41 5.48 17.32
C THR A 118 0.28 6.82 17.62
N GLY A 119 0.52 7.61 16.57
CA GLY A 119 1.21 8.89 16.62
C GLY A 119 2.69 8.80 16.25
N TRP A 120 3.22 7.57 16.18
CA TRP A 120 4.52 7.28 15.62
C TRP A 120 4.47 7.34 14.10
N GLN A 121 5.36 8.13 13.52
CA GLN A 121 5.57 8.24 12.08
C GLN A 121 7.05 8.45 11.80
N ALA A 122 7.56 7.96 10.69
CA ALA A 122 8.89 8.29 10.23
C ALA A 122 8.83 8.82 8.79
N HIS A 123 9.58 9.89 8.54
CA HIS A 123 9.65 10.57 7.25
C HIS A 123 11.07 10.46 6.71
N TYR A 124 11.21 10.17 5.42
CA TYR A 124 12.53 10.12 4.78
C TYR A 124 12.92 11.53 4.30
N ARG A 125 13.96 12.11 4.90
CA ARG A 125 14.48 13.45 4.55
C ARG A 125 16.00 13.44 4.56
N GLU A 126 16.61 14.14 3.61
CA GLU A 126 18.07 14.30 3.55
C GLU A 126 18.84 12.96 3.58
N GLY A 127 18.27 11.92 2.95
CA GLY A 127 18.87 10.58 2.90
C GLY A 127 18.73 9.76 4.19
N ARG A 128 17.93 10.21 5.17
CA ARG A 128 17.77 9.55 6.47
C ARG A 128 16.31 9.51 6.91
N TRP A 129 15.97 8.50 7.71
CA TRP A 129 14.66 8.38 8.34
C TRP A 129 14.59 9.21 9.62
N HIS A 130 13.70 10.20 9.63
CA HIS A 130 13.39 11.03 10.78
C HIS A 130 12.11 10.53 11.44
N ILE A 131 12.27 9.85 12.59
CA ILE A 131 11.17 9.40 13.42
C ILE A 131 10.58 10.61 14.15
N THR A 132 9.27 10.70 14.15
CA THR A 132 8.48 11.68 14.88
C THR A 132 7.44 10.93 15.69
N GLU A 133 7.57 10.96 17.00
CA GLU A 133 6.57 10.45 17.92
C GLU A 133 5.73 11.62 18.40
N LYS A 134 4.57 11.82 17.77
CA LYS A 134 3.60 12.77 18.28
C LYS A 134 2.69 12.00 19.23
N ALA A 135 2.71 12.32 20.53
CA ALA A 135 1.59 11.94 21.39
C ALA A 135 0.31 12.39 20.70
N LEU A 136 -0.65 11.48 20.46
CA LEU A 136 -1.91 11.85 19.84
C LEU A 136 -2.57 12.91 20.71
N ALA A 137 -2.42 14.17 20.32
CA ALA A 137 -3.36 15.20 20.67
C ALA A 137 -4.64 14.80 19.96
N SER A 138 -5.57 14.23 20.73
CA SER A 138 -6.98 14.07 20.40
C SER A 138 -7.40 15.22 19.48
N THR A 139 -7.72 14.89 18.23
CA THR A 139 -8.11 15.89 17.24
C THR A 139 -9.32 16.63 17.76
N ARG A 140 -9.10 17.88 18.19
CA ARG A 140 -10.09 18.92 18.36
C ARG A 140 -10.93 18.93 17.07
N GLY A 141 -12.20 18.57 17.21
CA GLY A 141 -13.15 18.48 16.11
C GLY A 141 -13.16 19.77 15.30
N LYS A 142 -13.21 19.62 13.98
CA LYS A 142 -13.60 20.69 13.08
C LYS A 142 -15.02 20.42 12.62
N SER A 143 -15.85 21.44 12.81
CA SER A 143 -17.20 21.68 12.30
C SER A 143 -18.33 21.37 13.28
#